data_AF-A0A432JH28-F1
#
_entry.id   AF-A0A432JH28-F1
#
_cell.length_a   1.000
_cell.length_b   1.000
_cell.length_c   1.000
_cell.angle_alpha   90.00
_cell.angle_beta   90.00
_cell.angle_gamma   90.00
#
_symmetry.space_group_name_H-M   'P 1'
#
loop_
_entity.id
_entity.type
_entity.pdbx_description
1 polymer ?
#
loop_
_entity_poly.entity_id
_entity_poly.type
_entity_poly.pdbx_seq_one_letter_code
_entity_poly.pdbx_strand_id
1 'polypeptide(L)'
;LVLFGGLMFNIRIFVGSANAAPGSNLYRPFMEHIPAPVYPDVWDVFMVVGGLGAVIFLYLAATKLMPLISIWEMKEGTLYQKWGKFLRGEYLILGKPE
;
A
#
# COMPACT_ATOMS: atom_id res chain seq x y z
N LEU A 1 -12.16 4.94 1.17
CA LEU A 1 -12.78 4.58 -0.12
C LEU A 1 -11.77 4.03 -1.14
N VAL A 2 -10.63 4.68 -1.38
CA VAL A 2 -9.63 4.23 -2.38
C VAL A 2 -9.11 2.81 -2.13
N LEU A 3 -8.70 2.47 -0.89
CA LEU A 3 -8.17 1.12 -0.57
C LEU A 3 -9.21 0.02 -0.77
N PHE A 4 -10.43 0.24 -0.29
CA PHE A 4 -11.54 -0.71 -0.44
C PHE A 4 -11.94 -0.87 -1.91
N GLY A 5 -12.03 0.23 -2.67
CA GLY A 5 -12.31 0.19 -4.10
C GLY A 5 -11.21 -0.53 -4.89
N GLY A 6 -9.94 -0.29 -4.55
CA GLY A 6 -8.80 -1.01 -5.13
C GLY A 6 -8.85 -2.50 -4.84
N LEU A 7 -9.18 -2.90 -3.61
CA LEU A 7 -9.35 -4.31 -3.24
C LEU A 7 -10.48 -4.97 -4.05
N MET A 8 -11.67 -4.36 -4.06
CA MET A 8 -12.82 -4.90 -4.81
C MET A 8 -12.54 -5.00 -6.31
N PHE A 9 -11.82 -4.03 -6.88
CA PHE A 9 -11.40 -4.05 -8.27
C PHE A 9 -10.43 -5.20 -8.58
N ASN A 10 -9.44 -5.43 -7.72
CA ASN A 10 -8.53 -6.56 -7.85
C ASN A 10 -9.29 -7.89 -7.75
N ILE A 11 -10.16 -8.06 -6.75
CA ILE A 11 -10.99 -9.28 -6.63
C ILE A 11 -11.79 -9.53 -7.91
N ARG A 12 -12.47 -8.50 -8.44
CA ARG A 12 -13.25 -8.63 -9.67
C ARG A 12 -12.40 -9.13 -10.85
N ILE A 13 -11.22 -8.54 -11.07
CA ILE A 13 -10.37 -8.90 -12.20
C ILE A 13 -9.75 -10.29 -12.00
N PHE A 14 -9.19 -10.58 -10.84
CA PHE A 14 -8.53 -11.87 -10.58
C PHE A 14 -9.51 -13.03 -10.51
N VAL A 15 -10.61 -12.90 -9.76
CA VAL A 15 -11.62 -13.98 -9.67
C VAL A 15 -12.32 -14.17 -11.01
N GLY A 16 -12.66 -13.08 -11.71
CA GLY A 16 -13.30 -13.15 -13.01
C GLY A 16 -12.41 -13.78 -14.09
N SER A 17 -11.13 -13.45 -14.12
CA SER A 17 -10.18 -14.04 -15.10
C SER A 17 -9.80 -15.48 -14.75
N ALA A 18 -9.50 -15.78 -13.49
CA ALA A 18 -9.05 -17.11 -13.07
C ALA A 18 -10.15 -18.17 -13.17
N ASN A 19 -11.42 -17.78 -13.01
CA ASN A 19 -12.56 -18.70 -13.07
C ASN A 19 -13.30 -18.68 -14.41
N ALA A 20 -12.79 -17.97 -15.43
CA ALA A 20 -13.45 -17.83 -16.72
C ALA A 20 -13.66 -19.18 -17.44
N ALA A 21 -12.73 -20.12 -17.29
CA ALA A 21 -12.87 -21.48 -17.81
C ALA A 21 -12.03 -22.48 -16.99
N PRO A 22 -12.41 -23.77 -16.92
CA PRO A 22 -11.63 -24.77 -16.22
C PRO A 22 -10.35 -25.14 -16.99
N GLY A 23 -9.20 -25.02 -16.31
CA GLY A 23 -7.92 -25.59 -16.75
C GLY A 23 -7.39 -25.05 -18.09
N SER A 24 -7.06 -25.95 -19.01
CA SER A 24 -6.48 -25.62 -20.32
C SER A 24 -7.44 -24.92 -21.30
N ASN A 25 -8.72 -24.78 -20.94
CA ASN A 25 -9.75 -24.17 -21.77
C ASN A 25 -9.80 -22.64 -21.69
N LEU A 26 -9.00 -21.99 -20.84
CA LEU A 26 -8.94 -20.52 -20.72
C LEU A 26 -8.62 -19.80 -22.04
N TYR A 27 -7.92 -20.46 -22.97
CA TYR A 27 -7.54 -19.88 -24.25
C TYR A 27 -8.55 -20.16 -25.38
N ARG A 28 -9.68 -20.81 -25.10
CA ARG A 28 -10.69 -21.08 -26.13
C ARG A 28 -11.42 -19.78 -26.49
N PRO A 29 -11.61 -19.48 -27.79
CA PRO A 29 -12.20 -18.22 -28.25
C PRO A 29 -13.70 -18.09 -27.94
N PHE A 30 -14.40 -19.18 -27.63
CA PHE A 30 -15.82 -19.19 -27.29
C PHE A 30 -16.06 -19.91 -25.96
N MET A 31 -16.81 -19.26 -25.06
CA MET A 31 -17.30 -19.87 -23.82
C MET A 31 -18.68 -20.49 -24.05
N GLU A 32 -18.80 -21.81 -23.90
CA GLU A 32 -20.08 -22.53 -24.03
C GLU A 32 -20.95 -22.44 -22.76
N HIS A 33 -20.36 -22.09 -21.62
CA HIS A 33 -21.05 -21.98 -20.34
C HIS A 33 -20.51 -20.81 -19.51
N ILE A 34 -21.40 -20.15 -18.79
CA ILE A 34 -21.05 -19.10 -17.84
C ILE A 34 -20.69 -19.80 -16.51
N PRO A 35 -19.47 -19.58 -15.98
CA PRO A 35 -19.07 -20.18 -14.70
C PRO A 35 -19.88 -19.62 -13.54
N ALA A 36 -20.13 -20.46 -12.53
CA ALA A 36 -20.86 -20.07 -11.33
C ALA A 36 -20.05 -19.07 -10.47
N PRO A 37 -20.71 -18.22 -9.66
CA PRO A 37 -20.03 -17.32 -8.75
C PRO A 37 -19.16 -18.08 -7.74
N VAL A 38 -17.93 -17.62 -7.54
CA VAL A 38 -17.01 -18.17 -6.55
C VAL A 38 -17.04 -17.32 -5.28
N TYR A 39 -17.34 -17.97 -4.16
CA TYR A 39 -17.37 -17.34 -2.84
C TYR A 39 -16.12 -17.69 -2.05
N PRO A 40 -15.63 -16.77 -1.19
CA PRO A 40 -14.48 -17.05 -0.34
C PRO A 40 -14.82 -18.10 0.71
N ASP A 41 -13.84 -18.95 1.02
CA ASP A 41 -13.89 -19.85 2.16
C ASP A 41 -13.30 -19.18 3.42
N VAL A 42 -13.52 -19.80 4.57
CA VAL A 42 -12.98 -19.39 5.88
C VAL A 42 -11.45 -19.28 5.84
N TRP A 43 -10.79 -20.17 5.10
CA TRP A 43 -9.34 -20.13 4.91
C TRP A 43 -8.87 -18.90 4.13
N ASP A 44 -9.63 -18.46 3.13
CA ASP A 44 -9.31 -17.24 2.36
C ASP A 44 -9.36 -16.00 3.26
N VAL A 45 -10.36 -15.95 4.14
CA VAL A 45 -10.49 -14.87 5.13
C VAL A 45 -9.30 -14.89 6.10
N PHE A 46 -8.93 -16.05 6.63
CA PHE A 46 -7.77 -16.16 7.52
C PHE A 46 -6.46 -15.80 6.83
N MET A 47 -6.29 -16.14 5.55
CA MET A 47 -5.10 -15.73 4.79
C MET A 47 -5.02 -14.21 4.63
N VAL A 48 -6.13 -13.54 4.32
CA VAL A 48 -6.15 -12.07 4.19
C VAL A 48 -5.89 -11.39 5.54
N VAL A 49 -6.57 -11.83 6.59
CA VAL A 49 -6.40 -11.26 7.94
C VAL A 49 -4.99 -11.53 8.46
N GLY A 50 -4.48 -12.75 8.28
CA GLY A 50 -3.13 -13.14 8.65
C GLY A 50 -2.06 -12.35 7.87
N GLY A 51 -2.26 -12.16 6.57
CA GLY A 51 -1.37 -11.34 5.73
C GLY A 51 -1.32 -9.89 6.16
N LEU A 52 -2.48 -9.27 6.44
CA LEU A 52 -2.53 -7.91 6.98
C LEU A 52 -1.84 -7.84 8.36
N GLY A 53 -2.09 -8.80 9.23
CA GLY A 53 -1.44 -8.91 10.54
C GLY A 53 0.07 -9.03 10.43
N ALA A 54 0.58 -9.84 9.50
CA ALA A 54 2.01 -10.00 9.26
C ALA A 54 2.66 -8.70 8.77
N VAL A 55 2.03 -7.97 7.85
CA VAL A 55 2.53 -6.68 7.36
C VAL A 55 2.58 -5.64 8.48
N ILE A 56 1.51 -5.55 9.29
CA ILE A 56 1.47 -4.63 10.44
C ILE A 56 2.55 -5.01 11.45
N PHE A 57 2.70 -6.29 11.76
CA PHE A 57 3.72 -6.77 12.69
C PHE A 57 5.12 -6.44 12.20
N LEU A 58 5.43 -6.71 10.92
CA LEU A 58 6.72 -6.37 10.33
C LEU A 58 6.98 -4.85 10.35
N TYR A 59 5.96 -4.03 10.07
CA TYR A 59 6.08 -2.58 10.16
C TYR A 59 6.39 -2.11 11.59
N LEU A 60 5.69 -2.65 12.60
CA LEU A 60 5.95 -2.31 14.00
C LEU A 60 7.33 -2.81 14.48
N ALA A 61 7.73 -4.01 14.04
CA ALA A 61 9.06 -4.54 14.33
C ALA A 61 10.15 -3.66 13.69
N ALA A 62 9.97 -3.25 12.44
CA ALA A 62 10.91 -2.39 11.73
C ALA A 62 11.04 -1.02 12.40
N THR A 63 9.93 -0.38 12.80
CA THR A 63 9.96 0.93 13.47
C THR A 63 10.50 0.89 14.90
N LYS A 64 10.44 -0.27 15.56
CA LYS A 64 11.11 -0.48 16.85
C LYS A 64 12.62 -0.68 16.69
N LEU A 65 13.06 -1.34 15.62
CA LEU A 65 14.47 -1.66 15.37
C LEU A 65 15.23 -0.52 14.68
N MET A 66 14.56 0.22 13.81
CA MET A 66 15.13 1.31 13.01
C MET A 66 14.32 2.59 13.19
N PRO A 67 14.97 3.76 13.17
CA PRO A 67 14.26 5.03 13.25
C PRO A 67 13.34 5.21 12.04
N LEU A 68 12.09 5.61 12.29
CA LEU A 68 11.08 5.82 11.24
C LEU A 68 11.46 6.95 10.26
N ILE A 69 12.30 7.87 10.71
CA ILE A 69 12.78 9.02 9.94
C ILE A 69 14.29 8.94 9.75
N SER A 70 14.78 9.45 8.63
CA SER A 70 16.22 9.59 8.38
C SER A 70 16.79 10.66 9.32
N ILE A 71 17.54 10.22 10.34
CA ILE A 71 18.16 11.12 11.33
C ILE A 71 19.19 12.04 10.66
N TRP A 72 19.90 11.55 9.65
CA TRP A 72 20.92 12.31 8.92
C TRP A 72 20.31 13.43 8.08
N GLU A 73 19.29 13.12 7.28
CA GLU A 73 18.58 14.13 6.49
C GLU A 73 17.91 15.17 7.39
N MET A 74 17.32 14.74 8.51
CA MET A 74 16.71 15.67 9.46
C MET A 74 17.75 16.59 10.11
N LYS A 75 18.93 16.06 10.46
CA LYS A 75 20.03 16.84 11.02
C LYS A 75 20.53 17.89 10.02
N GLU A 76 20.78 17.50 8.78
CA GLU A 76 21.20 18.42 7.72
C GLU A 76 20.11 19.46 7.44
N GLY A 77 18.86 19.03 7.27
CA GLY A 77 17.72 19.93 7.07
C GLY A 77 17.56 20.95 8.20
N THR A 78 17.79 20.55 9.45
CA THR A 78 17.72 21.45 10.60
C THR A 78 18.86 22.47 10.60
N LEU A 79 20.07 22.09 10.17
CA LEU A 79 21.19 23.03 10.04
C LEU A 79 20.91 24.13 9.02
N TYR A 80 20.16 23.81 7.95
CA TYR A 80 19.75 24.78 6.94
C TYR A 80 18.49 25.57 7.32
N GLN A 81 17.84 25.26 8.45
CA GLN A 81 16.62 25.92 8.90
C GLN A 81 16.90 26.83 10.10
N LYS A 82 16.59 28.12 9.95
CA LYS A 82 16.69 29.09 11.05
C LYS A 82 15.42 29.92 11.14
N TRP A 83 14.85 30.02 12.35
CA TRP A 83 13.79 30.97 12.61
C TRP A 83 14.36 32.38 12.69
N GLY A 84 13.80 33.30 11.90
CA GLY A 84 14.23 34.68 11.86
C GLY A 84 13.08 35.63 11.60
N LYS A 85 13.21 36.85 12.11
CA LYS A 85 12.23 37.90 11.90
C LYS A 85 12.41 38.48 10.49
N PHE A 86 11.40 38.34 9.65
CA PHE A 86 11.35 39.01 8.35
C PHE A 86 10.22 40.04 8.37
N LEU A 87 10.58 41.31 8.17
CA LEU A 87 9.70 42.46 8.33
C LEU A 87 9.03 42.48 9.73
N ARG A 88 7.74 42.16 9.80
CA ARG A 88 6.94 42.20 11.03
C ARG A 88 6.58 40.81 11.57
N GLY A 89 6.90 39.72 10.86
CA GLY A 89 6.57 38.35 11.26
C GLY A 89 7.81 37.50 11.51
N GLU A 90 7.62 36.39 12.24
CA GLU A 90 8.63 35.34 12.34
C GLU A 90 8.40 34.30 11.25
N TYR A 91 9.44 34.01 10.48
CA TYR A 91 9.38 33.10 9.36
C TYR A 91 10.53 32.09 9.45
N LEU A 92 10.29 30.90 8.89
CA LEU A 92 11.33 29.90 8.69
C LEU A 92 12.20 30.34 7.51
N ILE A 93 13.45 30.71 7.80
CA ILE A 93 14.44 31.06 6.79
C ILE A 93 15.19 29.78 6.43
N LEU A 94 15.08 29.37 5.17
CA LEU A 94 15.83 28.25 4.63
C LEU A 94 17.13 28.78 3.99
N GLY A 95 18.28 28.34 4.49
CA GLY A 95 19.56 28.56 3.81
C GLY A 95 19.53 27.88 2.46
N LYS A 96 19.81 28.62 1.37
CA LYS A 96 19.99 28.02 0.06
C LYS A 96 21.23 27.10 0.15
N PRO A 97 21.15 25.83 -0.30
CA PRO A 97 22.35 25.01 -0.41
C PRO A 97 23.28 25.68 -1.44
N GLU A 98 24.53 25.87 -1.08
CA GLU A 98 25.59 26.26 -2.03
C GLU A 98 25.81 25.15 -3.06
#